data_AF-A0A833MQN5-F1
#
_entry.id   AF-A0A833MQN5-F1
#
_cell.length_a   1.000
_cell.length_b   1.000
_cell.length_c   1.000
_cell.angle_alpha   90.00
_cell.angle_beta   90.00
_cell.angle_gamma   90.00
#
_symmetry.space_group_name_H-M   'P 1'
#
loop_
_entity.id
_entity.type
_entity.pdbx_description
1 polymer ?
#
loop_
_entity_poly.entity_id
_entity_poly.type
_entity_poly.pdbx_seq_one_letter_code
_entity_poly.pdbx_strand_id
1 'polypeptide(L)'
;MTHVVNIDALRPLPVGEVVEVLAATPKIALRDLRLFDLLLAGERTAALRHGVYLFFDGKGHCVYVGMCSSSHFAHRIGGHFGMSPRYGMNTFLRRAIKDIGLDQGSYGGYVEGVERIGDYRLLLVDANGTGKKFIRALERLLHIAMRPRLNFPRGLPATYGAMDDATRFPDAIALCGGP
;
A
#
# COMPACT_ATOMS: atom_id res chain seq x y z
N MET A 1 -13.27 -14.01 3.92
CA MET A 1 -12.55 -13.45 2.75
C MET A 1 -11.47 -12.52 3.26
N THR A 2 -10.25 -12.54 2.70
CA THR A 2 -9.07 -11.90 3.31
C THR A 2 -8.68 -10.61 2.59
N HIS A 3 -8.28 -9.56 3.32
CA HIS A 3 -7.67 -8.32 2.81
C HIS A 3 -6.21 -8.51 2.34
N VAL A 4 -5.88 -9.71 1.87
CA VAL A 4 -4.53 -10.16 1.56
C VAL A 4 -4.55 -10.91 0.24
N VAL A 5 -3.68 -10.51 -0.68
CA VAL A 5 -3.41 -11.19 -1.95
C VAL A 5 -2.03 -11.85 -1.88
N ASN A 6 -1.94 -13.12 -2.24
CA ASN A 6 -0.64 -13.77 -2.42
C ASN A 6 -0.04 -13.34 -3.77
N ILE A 7 1.22 -12.91 -3.76
CA ILE A 7 1.95 -12.48 -4.97
C ILE A 7 1.91 -13.51 -6.12
N ASP A 8 1.90 -14.80 -5.81
CA ASP A 8 1.92 -15.86 -6.82
C ASP A 8 0.64 -15.89 -7.65
N ALA A 9 -0.49 -15.39 -7.10
CA ALA A 9 -1.73 -15.22 -7.86
C ALA A 9 -1.64 -14.12 -8.92
N LEU A 10 -0.71 -13.16 -8.76
CA LEU A 10 -0.53 -12.03 -9.68
C LEU A 10 0.49 -12.32 -10.79
N ARG A 11 1.45 -13.22 -10.54
CA ARG A 11 2.53 -13.58 -11.48
C ARG A 11 2.08 -13.97 -12.89
N PRO A 12 0.99 -14.74 -13.10
CA PRO A 12 0.61 -15.14 -14.46
C PRO A 12 -0.07 -14.02 -15.24
N LEU A 13 -0.53 -12.95 -14.59
CA LEU A 13 -1.41 -11.95 -15.15
C LEU A 13 -0.63 -10.82 -15.86
N PRO A 14 -1.22 -10.15 -16.85
CA PRO A 14 -0.76 -8.84 -17.31
C PRO A 14 -1.06 -7.74 -16.27
N VAL A 15 -0.36 -6.61 -16.38
CA VAL A 15 -0.46 -5.50 -15.41
C VAL A 15 -1.90 -4.98 -15.26
N GLY A 16 -2.65 -4.84 -16.36
CA GLY A 16 -4.05 -4.40 -16.31
C GLY A 16 -4.92 -5.32 -15.45
N GLU A 17 -4.82 -6.64 -15.66
CA GLU A 17 -5.55 -7.64 -14.86
C GLU A 17 -5.08 -7.65 -13.40
N VAL A 18 -3.80 -7.39 -13.12
CA VAL A 18 -3.31 -7.23 -11.75
C VAL A 18 -4.00 -6.06 -11.06
N VAL A 19 -4.15 -4.92 -11.75
CA VAL A 19 -4.86 -3.74 -11.22
C VAL A 19 -6.32 -4.09 -10.93
N GLU A 20 -7.00 -4.79 -11.84
CA GLU A 20 -8.38 -5.22 -11.68
C GLU A 20 -8.55 -6.16 -10.47
N VAL A 21 -7.67 -7.16 -10.32
CA VAL A 21 -7.68 -8.06 -9.16
C VAL A 21 -7.50 -7.28 -7.86
N LEU A 22 -6.53 -6.37 -7.78
CA LEU A 22 -6.32 -5.56 -6.57
C LEU A 22 -7.49 -4.62 -6.27
N ALA A 23 -8.12 -4.05 -7.31
CA ALA A 23 -9.30 -3.20 -7.17
C ALA A 23 -10.51 -3.99 -6.66
N ALA A 24 -10.74 -5.20 -7.17
CA ALA A 24 -11.86 -6.06 -6.81
C ALA A 24 -11.66 -6.82 -5.48
N THR A 25 -10.41 -7.05 -5.06
CA THR A 25 -10.12 -7.82 -3.83
C THR A 25 -10.74 -7.13 -2.60
N PRO A 26 -11.41 -7.87 -1.70
CA PRO A 26 -11.90 -7.34 -0.42
C PRO A 26 -10.80 -6.64 0.37
N LYS A 27 -11.16 -5.56 1.06
CA LYS A 27 -10.22 -4.71 1.81
C LYS A 27 -10.77 -4.52 3.22
N ILE A 28 -9.89 -4.29 4.19
CA ILE A 28 -10.29 -4.02 5.57
C ILE A 28 -10.32 -2.50 5.81
N ALA A 29 -11.38 -1.97 6.41
CA ALA A 29 -11.42 -0.56 6.78
C ALA A 29 -10.41 -0.26 7.90
N LEU A 30 -9.80 0.92 7.89
CA LEU A 30 -8.81 1.30 8.90
C LEU A 30 -9.39 1.30 10.31
N ARG A 31 -10.66 1.69 10.47
CA ARG A 31 -11.37 1.65 11.76
C ARG A 31 -11.53 0.23 12.32
N ASP A 32 -11.53 -0.79 11.45
CA ASP A 32 -11.75 -2.18 11.82
C ASP A 32 -10.45 -2.99 11.90
N LEU A 33 -9.33 -2.40 11.43
CA LEU A 33 -8.03 -3.05 11.35
C LEU A 33 -7.46 -3.32 12.75
N ARG A 34 -7.23 -4.59 13.06
CA ARG A 34 -6.57 -5.03 14.29
C ARG A 34 -5.11 -5.35 14.02
N LEU A 35 -4.28 -5.29 15.07
CA LEU A 35 -2.86 -5.63 14.96
C LEU A 35 -2.64 -7.05 14.42
N PHE A 36 -3.47 -8.01 14.84
CA PHE A 36 -3.39 -9.40 14.39
C PHE A 36 -3.67 -9.59 12.90
N ASP A 37 -4.49 -8.72 12.30
CA ASP A 37 -4.79 -8.73 10.85
C ASP A 37 -3.55 -8.37 10.01
N LEU A 38 -2.50 -7.83 10.64
CA LEU A 38 -1.21 -7.51 10.02
C LEU A 38 -0.13 -8.57 10.26
N LEU A 39 -0.42 -9.59 11.08
CA LEU A 39 0.52 -10.64 11.47
C LEU A 39 0.20 -11.98 10.81
N LEU A 40 -1.08 -12.25 10.54
CA LEU A 40 -1.57 -13.51 9.97
C LEU A 40 -2.65 -13.24 8.90
N ALA A 41 -2.77 -14.13 7.91
CA ALA A 41 -3.81 -14.04 6.87
C ALA A 41 -4.78 -15.21 6.95
N GLY A 42 -6.05 -14.95 7.23
CA GLY A 42 -7.10 -15.98 7.23
C GLY A 42 -6.78 -17.15 8.17
N GLU A 43 -7.03 -18.37 7.71
CA GLU A 43 -6.70 -19.60 8.46
C GLU A 43 -5.22 -20.03 8.33
N ARG A 44 -4.35 -19.19 7.77
CA ARG A 44 -2.95 -19.56 7.52
C ARG A 44 -2.14 -19.62 8.81
N THR A 45 -1.26 -20.61 8.89
CA THR A 45 -0.23 -20.76 9.92
C THR A 45 1.06 -19.97 9.60
N ALA A 46 1.09 -19.23 8.49
CA ALA A 46 2.25 -18.50 8.01
C ALA A 46 2.15 -16.99 8.34
N ALA A 47 3.25 -16.44 8.86
CA ALA A 47 3.33 -15.04 9.27
C ALA A 47 3.36 -14.08 8.07
N LEU A 48 2.54 -13.03 8.11
CA LEU A 48 2.59 -11.90 7.18
C LEU A 48 3.74 -10.97 7.57
N ARG A 49 4.81 -10.95 6.77
CA ARG A 49 6.00 -10.17 7.09
C ARG A 49 6.33 -9.16 6.00
N HIS A 50 6.51 -9.62 4.76
CA HIS A 50 7.10 -8.81 3.71
C HIS A 50 6.21 -8.72 2.48
N GLY A 51 6.25 -7.56 1.82
CA GLY A 51 5.47 -7.30 0.61
C GLY A 51 5.11 -5.84 0.46
N VAL A 52 3.95 -5.57 -0.14
CA VAL A 52 3.45 -4.22 -0.42
C VAL A 52 2.06 -4.05 0.20
N TYR A 53 1.75 -2.87 0.71
CA TYR A 53 0.43 -2.49 1.19
C TYR A 53 -0.10 -1.30 0.40
N LEU A 54 -1.42 -1.28 0.23
CA LEU A 54 -2.13 -0.26 -0.50
C LEU A 54 -3.25 0.30 0.38
N PHE A 55 -3.36 1.62 0.46
CA PHE A 55 -4.51 2.30 1.04
C PHE A 55 -5.41 2.83 -0.05
N PHE A 56 -6.70 2.63 0.13
CA PHE A 56 -7.77 3.10 -0.74
C PHE A 56 -8.66 4.08 0.02
N ASP A 57 -9.15 5.12 -0.64
CA ASP A 57 -10.16 6.00 -0.02
C ASP A 57 -11.54 5.34 0.03
N GLY A 58 -12.51 5.99 0.66
CA GLY A 58 -13.89 5.51 0.74
C GLY A 58 -14.60 5.37 -0.62
N LYS A 59 -14.02 5.90 -1.70
CA LYS A 59 -14.52 5.78 -3.08
C LYS A 59 -13.84 4.63 -3.84
N GLY A 60 -12.89 3.94 -3.23
CA GLY A 60 -12.17 2.83 -3.83
C GLY A 60 -10.98 3.23 -4.70
N HIS A 61 -10.53 4.50 -4.66
CA HIS A 61 -9.31 4.90 -5.36
C HIS A 61 -8.08 4.54 -4.53
N CYS A 62 -7.05 3.96 -5.16
CA CYS A 62 -5.76 3.76 -4.51
C CYS A 62 -5.11 5.12 -4.24
N VAL A 63 -4.96 5.47 -2.97
CA VAL A 63 -4.41 6.77 -2.56
C VAL A 63 -2.95 6.67 -2.12
N TYR A 64 -2.52 5.52 -1.61
CA TYR A 64 -1.15 5.31 -1.15
C TYR A 64 -0.70 3.88 -1.36
N VAL A 65 0.56 3.69 -1.72
CA VAL A 65 1.24 2.40 -1.80
C VAL A 65 2.53 2.48 -1.00
N GLY A 66 2.86 1.45 -0.24
CA GLY A 66 4.16 1.37 0.42
C GLY A 66 4.61 -0.05 0.62
N MET A 67 5.90 -0.24 0.87
CA MET A 67 6.48 -1.58 1.05
C MET A 67 6.95 -1.92 2.46
N CYS A 68 7.07 -3.22 2.70
CA CYS A 68 7.69 -3.87 3.84
C CYS A 68 8.75 -4.85 3.31
N SER A 69 9.97 -4.37 3.00
CA SER A 69 11.04 -5.22 2.43
C SER A 69 12.12 -5.65 3.44
N SER A 70 12.15 -5.02 4.62
CA SER A 70 13.08 -5.32 5.72
C SER A 70 12.45 -5.15 7.12
N SER A 71 11.18 -4.78 7.18
CA SER A 71 10.37 -4.67 8.39
C SER A 71 9.06 -5.41 8.15
N HIS A 72 8.31 -5.74 9.21
CA HIS A 72 7.02 -6.40 9.08
C HIS A 72 5.89 -5.40 8.86
N PHE A 73 4.79 -5.84 8.24
CA PHE A 73 3.59 -5.02 8.03
C PHE A 73 3.12 -4.32 9.31
N ALA A 74 2.97 -5.05 10.41
CA ALA A 74 2.56 -4.50 11.69
C ALA A 74 3.42 -3.30 12.15
N HIS A 75 4.74 -3.42 12.04
CA HIS A 75 5.66 -2.35 12.45
C HIS A 75 5.60 -1.16 11.49
N ARG A 76 5.68 -1.41 10.17
CA ARG A 76 5.74 -0.34 9.17
C ARG A 76 4.43 0.42 9.06
N ILE A 77 3.31 -0.29 9.00
CA ILE A 77 1.98 0.30 8.93
C ILE A 77 1.67 1.02 10.24
N GLY A 78 1.98 0.44 11.40
CA GLY A 78 1.84 1.15 12.69
C GLY A 78 2.60 2.48 12.72
N GLY A 79 3.83 2.51 12.18
CA GLY A 79 4.63 3.73 12.05
C GLY A 79 3.97 4.84 11.20
N HIS A 80 3.05 4.50 10.30
CA HIS A 80 2.31 5.50 9.54
C HIS A 80 1.29 6.29 10.37
N PHE A 81 0.84 5.75 11.50
CA PHE A 81 -0.21 6.34 12.34
C PHE A 81 0.34 7.10 13.56
N GLY A 82 1.61 7.47 13.56
CA GLY A 82 2.17 8.36 14.59
C GLY A 82 1.47 9.73 14.59
N MET A 83 0.75 10.05 15.68
CA MET A 83 -0.08 11.26 15.80
C MET A 83 0.68 12.52 16.22
N SER A 84 2.01 12.46 16.35
CA SER A 84 2.81 13.65 16.64
C SER A 84 3.19 14.36 15.34
N PRO A 85 2.99 15.69 15.22
CA PRO A 85 3.45 16.48 14.08
C PRO A 85 4.96 16.38 13.83
N ARG A 86 5.73 15.99 14.85
CA ARG A 86 7.19 15.80 14.80
C ARG A 86 7.61 14.36 14.50
N TYR A 87 6.66 13.44 14.32
CA TYR A 87 6.96 12.03 14.10
C TYR A 87 7.41 11.80 12.65
N GLY A 88 8.69 11.48 12.45
CA GLY A 88 9.28 11.38 11.10
C GLY A 88 8.74 10.26 10.22
N MET A 89 8.04 9.25 10.78
CA MET A 89 7.57 8.07 10.04
C MET A 89 6.08 8.12 9.64
N ASN A 90 5.32 9.16 10.04
CA ASN A 90 3.87 9.26 9.78
C ASN A 90 3.51 9.69 8.34
N THR A 91 4.34 9.33 7.35
CA THR A 91 4.24 9.81 5.97
C THR A 91 2.86 9.63 5.35
N PHE A 92 2.15 8.54 5.64
CA PHE A 92 0.78 8.35 5.16
C PHE A 92 -0.23 9.24 5.92
N LEU A 93 -0.35 9.11 7.25
CA LEU A 93 -1.36 9.84 8.02
C LEU A 93 -1.22 11.36 7.84
N ARG A 94 0.01 11.86 7.91
CA ARG A 94 0.30 13.28 7.68
C ARG A 94 -0.19 13.75 6.30
N ARG A 95 0.05 12.95 5.26
CA ARG A 95 -0.38 13.29 3.89
C ARG A 95 -1.89 13.16 3.73
N ALA A 96 -2.51 12.17 4.34
CA ALA A 96 -3.96 11.99 4.34
C ALA A 96 -4.67 13.16 5.03
N ILE A 97 -4.20 13.61 6.19
CA ILE A 97 -4.71 14.79 6.93
C ILE A 97 -4.64 16.04 6.06
N LYS A 98 -3.47 16.31 5.48
CA LYS A 98 -3.30 17.46 4.58
C LYS A 98 -4.27 17.40 3.40
N ASP A 99 -4.44 16.20 2.86
CA ASP A 99 -5.25 15.98 1.67
C ASP A 99 -6.74 16.21 1.89
N ILE A 100 -7.26 15.87 3.06
CA ILE A 100 -8.65 16.16 3.45
C ILE A 100 -8.82 17.60 4.00
N GLY A 101 -7.82 18.46 3.83
CA GLY A 101 -7.88 19.89 4.16
C GLY A 101 -7.63 20.22 5.63
N LEU A 102 -7.10 19.30 6.43
CA LEU A 102 -6.85 19.51 7.85
C LEU A 102 -5.41 19.94 8.15
N ASP A 103 -5.21 20.58 9.30
CA ASP A 103 -3.90 21.04 9.76
C ASP A 103 -3.03 19.88 10.27
N GLN A 104 -2.02 19.53 9.48
CA GLN A 104 -1.00 18.53 9.84
C GLN A 104 0.06 19.02 10.85
N GLY A 105 0.00 20.30 11.27
CA GLY A 105 0.92 20.93 12.22
C GLY A 105 0.45 20.87 13.68
N SER A 106 -0.83 20.59 13.93
CA SER A 106 -1.43 20.54 15.26
C SER A 106 -1.94 19.13 15.59
N TYR A 107 -1.94 18.79 16.88
CA TYR A 107 -2.51 17.52 17.35
C TYR A 107 -4.00 17.37 17.02
N GLY A 108 -4.77 18.47 17.10
CA GLY A 108 -6.20 18.48 16.80
C GLY A 108 -6.51 18.01 15.37
N GLY A 109 -5.73 18.45 14.37
CA GLY A 109 -5.91 17.98 13.00
C GLY A 109 -5.65 16.48 12.81
N TYR A 110 -4.79 15.86 13.62
CA TYR A 110 -4.62 14.39 13.61
C TYR A 110 -5.80 13.68 14.24
N VAL A 111 -6.34 14.17 15.36
CA VAL A 111 -7.50 13.56 16.02
C VAL A 111 -8.70 13.55 15.08
N GLU A 112 -9.03 14.71 14.50
CA GLU A 112 -10.12 14.84 13.52
C GLU A 112 -9.83 14.03 12.24
N GLY A 113 -8.58 14.03 11.78
CA GLY A 113 -8.19 13.32 10.58
C GLY A 113 -8.34 11.81 10.69
N VAL A 114 -7.96 11.21 11.83
CA VAL A 114 -8.10 9.76 12.07
C VAL A 114 -9.57 9.34 12.01
N GLU A 115 -10.48 10.13 12.56
CA GLU A 115 -11.92 9.86 12.48
C GLU A 115 -12.41 9.88 11.01
N ARG A 116 -12.01 10.89 10.24
CA ARG A 116 -12.44 11.06 8.83
C ARG A 116 -11.87 10.00 7.88
N ILE A 117 -10.66 9.50 8.13
CA ILE A 117 -10.05 8.46 7.29
C ILE A 117 -10.36 7.04 7.76
N GLY A 118 -11.21 6.86 8.78
CA GLY A 118 -11.56 5.54 9.31
C GLY A 118 -12.12 4.58 8.24
N ASP A 119 -12.79 5.11 7.21
CA ASP A 119 -13.34 4.33 6.09
C ASP A 119 -12.36 4.10 4.94
N TYR A 120 -11.14 4.64 5.03
CA TYR A 120 -10.09 4.24 4.11
C TYR A 120 -9.84 2.75 4.31
N ARG A 121 -9.41 2.06 3.27
CA ARG A 121 -9.29 0.61 3.28
C ARG A 121 -7.89 0.15 2.97
N LEU A 122 -7.43 -0.88 3.66
CA LEU A 122 -6.14 -1.49 3.50
C LEU A 122 -6.25 -2.79 2.70
N LEU A 123 -5.32 -2.97 1.77
CA LEU A 123 -5.03 -4.22 1.08
C LEU A 123 -3.55 -4.57 1.27
N LEU A 124 -3.26 -5.82 1.58
CA LEU A 124 -1.89 -6.34 1.64
C LEU A 124 -1.62 -7.24 0.44
N VAL A 125 -0.43 -7.12 -0.13
CA VAL A 125 0.13 -8.08 -1.09
C VAL A 125 1.27 -8.80 -0.39
N ASP A 126 1.03 -10.05 -0.02
CA ASP A 126 1.99 -10.94 0.62
C ASP A 126 3.02 -11.41 -0.42
N ALA A 127 4.26 -10.95 -0.26
CA ALA A 127 5.41 -11.34 -1.06
C ALA A 127 6.54 -11.86 -0.16
N ASN A 128 6.17 -12.62 0.88
CA ASN A 128 7.12 -13.34 1.70
C ASN A 128 8.06 -14.21 0.84
N GLY A 129 9.34 -14.22 1.19
CA GLY A 129 10.35 -15.07 0.51
C GLY A 129 10.85 -14.54 -0.85
N THR A 130 10.23 -13.54 -1.47
CA THR A 130 10.65 -13.05 -2.80
C THR A 130 11.91 -12.18 -2.79
N GLY A 131 12.31 -11.70 -1.61
CA GLY A 131 13.50 -10.86 -1.44
C GLY A 131 13.26 -9.35 -1.68
N LYS A 132 14.17 -8.55 -1.12
CA LYS A 132 14.05 -7.08 -1.05
C LYS A 132 14.02 -6.38 -2.42
N LYS A 133 14.79 -6.88 -3.40
CA LYS A 133 14.84 -6.31 -4.75
C LYS A 133 13.50 -6.45 -5.46
N PHE A 134 12.90 -7.63 -5.39
CA PHE A 134 11.57 -7.89 -5.94
C PHE A 134 10.50 -6.99 -5.30
N ILE A 135 10.47 -6.90 -3.96
CA ILE A 135 9.45 -6.09 -3.26
C ILE A 135 9.54 -4.61 -3.64
N ARG A 136 10.76 -4.08 -3.80
CA ARG A 136 10.98 -2.70 -4.29
C ARG A 136 10.46 -2.51 -5.72
N ALA A 137 10.73 -3.48 -6.58
CA ALA A 137 10.22 -3.46 -7.96
C ALA A 137 8.69 -3.53 -7.98
N LEU A 138 8.08 -4.35 -7.14
CA LEU A 138 6.63 -4.44 -6.97
C LEU A 138 6.02 -3.12 -6.50
N GLU A 139 6.62 -2.45 -5.51
CA GLU A 139 6.16 -1.13 -5.06
C GLU A 139 6.20 -0.12 -6.20
N ARG A 140 7.30 -0.09 -6.98
CA ARG A 140 7.43 0.80 -8.14
C ARG A 140 6.42 0.48 -9.23
N LEU A 141 6.18 -0.79 -9.54
CA LEU A 141 5.16 -1.21 -10.48
C LEU A 141 3.79 -0.68 -10.07
N LEU A 142 3.41 -0.88 -8.80
CA LEU A 142 2.12 -0.45 -8.28
C LEU A 142 2.01 1.07 -8.19
N HIS A 143 3.11 1.80 -7.96
CA HIS A 143 3.11 3.25 -8.13
C HIS A 143 2.77 3.69 -9.55
N ILE A 144 3.36 3.05 -10.57
CA ILE A 144 3.14 3.39 -11.98
C ILE A 144 1.69 3.06 -12.37
N ALA A 145 1.24 1.84 -12.06
CA ALA A 145 -0.06 1.33 -12.46
C ALA A 145 -1.22 2.00 -11.70
N MET A 146 -1.10 2.15 -10.37
CA MET A 146 -2.20 2.67 -9.54
C MET A 146 -2.19 4.19 -9.36
N ARG A 147 -1.08 4.86 -9.70
CA ARG A 147 -0.87 6.32 -9.58
C ARG A 147 -1.35 6.91 -8.23
N PRO A 148 -0.85 6.41 -7.08
CA PRO A 148 -1.32 6.84 -5.77
C PRO A 148 -0.96 8.30 -5.46
N ARG A 149 -1.98 9.15 -5.42
CA ARG A 149 -1.85 10.61 -5.24
C ARG A 149 -1.16 11.04 -3.94
N LEU A 150 -1.28 10.26 -2.86
CA LEU A 150 -0.59 10.59 -1.60
C LEU A 150 0.90 10.22 -1.66
N ASN A 151 1.35 9.27 -2.48
CA ASN A 151 2.79 9.06 -2.69
C ASN A 151 3.40 10.24 -3.46
N PHE A 152 2.65 10.73 -4.45
CA PHE A 152 3.13 11.67 -5.47
C PHE A 152 2.15 12.83 -5.70
N PRO A 153 2.01 13.76 -4.74
CA PRO A 153 1.06 14.88 -4.86
C PRO A 153 1.38 15.86 -5.99
N ARG A 154 2.55 15.74 -6.63
CA ARG A 154 3.00 16.54 -7.77
C ARG A 154 3.14 15.72 -9.06
N GLY A 155 2.58 14.51 -9.11
CA GLY A 155 2.76 13.57 -10.20
C GLY A 155 3.96 12.63 -10.01
N LEU A 156 3.99 11.55 -10.81
CA LEU A 156 5.02 10.51 -10.74
C LEU A 156 6.42 11.08 -11.04
N PRO A 157 7.48 10.53 -10.44
CA PRO A 157 8.84 10.92 -10.79
C PRO A 157 9.13 10.67 -12.27
N ALA A 158 9.86 11.56 -12.93
CA ALA A 158 10.26 11.38 -14.34
C ALA A 158 11.12 10.12 -14.57
N THR A 159 11.74 9.58 -13.52
CA THR A 159 12.47 8.32 -13.56
C THR A 159 11.56 7.09 -13.65
N TYR A 160 10.26 7.24 -13.49
CA TYR A 160 9.31 6.15 -13.65
C TYR A 160 8.94 6.08 -15.13
N GLY A 161 9.29 4.97 -15.78
CA GLY A 161 8.89 4.71 -17.16
C GLY A 161 7.38 4.49 -17.26
N ALA A 162 6.87 4.55 -18.49
CA ALA A 162 5.52 4.09 -18.78
C ALA A 162 5.41 2.56 -18.61
N MET A 163 4.22 2.09 -18.27
CA MET A 163 3.88 0.67 -18.23
C MET A 163 2.62 0.48 -19.08
N ASP A 164 2.66 -0.46 -20.01
CA ASP A 164 1.49 -0.88 -20.77
C ASP A 164 0.70 -1.90 -19.93
N ASP A 165 -0.62 -1.80 -19.91
CA ASP A 165 -1.51 -2.73 -19.23
C ASP A 165 -1.36 -4.17 -19.75
N ALA A 166 -0.99 -4.35 -21.02
CA ALA A 166 -0.71 -5.66 -21.61
C ALA A 166 0.65 -6.25 -21.20
N THR A 167 1.53 -5.48 -20.55
CA THR A 167 2.83 -5.98 -20.08
C THR A 167 2.62 -7.12 -19.11
N ARG A 168 3.29 -8.26 -19.31
CA ARG A 168 3.21 -9.37 -18.36
C ARG A 168 3.83 -8.98 -17.03
N PHE A 169 3.27 -9.46 -15.92
CA PHE A 169 3.75 -9.10 -14.59
C PHE A 169 5.26 -9.34 -14.37
N PRO A 170 5.87 -10.48 -14.77
CA PRO A 170 7.31 -10.69 -14.60
C PRO A 170 8.16 -9.65 -15.36
N ASP A 171 7.75 -9.31 -16.58
CA ASP A 171 8.44 -8.32 -17.41
C ASP A 171 8.31 -6.92 -16.79
N ALA A 172 7.13 -6.58 -16.27
CA ALA A 172 6.89 -5.34 -15.57
C ALA A 172 7.74 -5.21 -14.29
N ILE A 173 7.92 -6.31 -13.55
CA ILE A 173 8.84 -6.38 -12.41
C ILE A 173 10.28 -6.14 -12.84
N ALA A 174 10.75 -6.77 -13.93
CA ALA A 174 12.09 -6.57 -14.47
C ALA A 174 12.32 -5.10 -14.89
N LEU A 175 11.37 -4.48 -15.59
CA LEU A 175 11.39 -3.06 -15.95
C LEU A 175 11.46 -2.14 -14.73
N CYS A 176 10.86 -2.55 -13.62
CA CYS A 176 10.94 -1.84 -12.35
C CYS A 176 12.25 -2.09 -11.57
N GLY A 177 13.17 -2.88 -12.12
CA GLY A 177 14.47 -3.22 -11.53
C GLY A 177 14.42 -4.46 -10.63
N GLY A 178 13.43 -5.33 -10.81
CA GLY A 178 13.32 -6.63 -10.14
C GLY A 178 14.24 -7.71 -10.73
N PRO A 179 14.34 -8.87 -10.07
CA PRO A 179 14.94 -10.08 -10.65
C PRO A 179 14.01 -10.73 -11.69
#